data_AF-A0A8H7DA92-F1
#
_entry.id   AF-A0A8H7DA92-F1
#
_cell.length_a   1.000
_cell.length_b   1.000
_cell.length_c   1.000
_cell.angle_alpha   90.00
_cell.angle_beta   90.00
_cell.angle_gamma   90.00
#
_symmetry.space_group_name_H-M   'P 1'
#
loop_
_entity.id
_entity.type
_entity.pdbx_description
1 polymer ?
#
loop_
_entity_poly.entity_id
_entity_poly.type
_entity_poly.pdbx_seq_one_letter_code
_entity_poly.pdbx_strand_id
1 'polypeptide(L)'
;MVAGGEVILEGGTSASSPTFAGIIALINDRLVAAQKPVLGLLNPFLYSKASSAFTDVIIGHNSGFECPASSVAFDAAVGWDALTGLGTPKFSDLLDAAFD
;
A
#
# COMPACT_ATOMS: atom_id res chain seq x y z
N MET A 1 -6.25 -0.60 17.19
CA MET A 1 -7.61 -0.96 16.70
C MET A 1 -8.55 -1.03 17.90
N VAL A 2 -9.87 -1.01 17.67
CA VAL A 2 -10.84 -1.24 18.76
C VAL A 2 -11.36 -2.66 18.66
N ALA A 3 -11.15 -3.47 19.70
CA ALA A 3 -11.65 -4.84 19.79
C ALA A 3 -12.37 -5.00 21.13
N GLY A 4 -13.60 -5.51 21.11
CA GLY A 4 -14.40 -5.67 22.34
C GLY A 4 -14.69 -4.36 23.10
N GLY A 5 -14.59 -3.20 22.44
CA GLY A 5 -14.75 -1.89 23.08
C GLY A 5 -13.46 -1.28 23.64
N GLU A 6 -12.33 -1.97 23.56
CA GLU A 6 -11.04 -1.50 24.06
C GLU A 6 -10.08 -1.14 22.93
N VAL A 7 -9.24 -0.12 23.17
CA VAL A 7 -8.17 0.28 22.25
C VAL A 7 -6.96 -0.64 22.48
N ILE A 8 -6.60 -1.40 21.45
CA ILE A 8 -5.48 -2.34 21.47
C ILE A 8 -4.44 -2.04 20.38
N LEU A 9 -3.20 -2.48 20.62
CA LEU A 9 -2.19 -2.61 19.58
C LEU A 9 -2.49 -3.87 18.77
N GLU A 10 -2.67 -3.70 17.46
CA GLU A 10 -2.96 -4.76 16.51
C GLU A 10 -2.15 -4.48 15.24
N GLY A 11 -1.71 -5.52 14.55
CA GLY A 11 -0.78 -5.39 13.43
C GLY A 11 -1.07 -6.36 12.28
N GLY A 12 -0.02 -6.73 11.56
CA GLY A 12 -0.11 -7.61 10.41
C GLY A 12 -0.67 -6.92 9.15
N THR A 13 -0.67 -7.66 8.04
CA THR A 13 -1.18 -7.18 6.74
C THR A 13 -2.70 -6.93 6.77
N SER A 14 -3.40 -7.47 7.77
CA SER A 14 -4.79 -7.18 8.07
C SER A 14 -5.02 -5.72 8.47
N ALA A 15 -4.04 -5.04 9.06
CA ALA A 15 -4.12 -3.60 9.37
C ALA A 15 -3.75 -2.73 8.16
N SER A 16 -2.83 -3.17 7.31
CA SER A 16 -2.41 -2.39 6.12
C SER A 16 -3.47 -2.37 5.03
N SER A 17 -4.17 -3.50 4.81
CA SER A 17 -5.23 -3.61 3.79
C SER A 17 -6.36 -2.56 3.92
N PRO A 18 -7.03 -2.39 5.07
CA PRO A 18 -8.05 -1.36 5.24
C PRO A 18 -7.48 0.06 5.23
N THR A 19 -6.22 0.24 5.67
CA THR A 19 -5.55 1.55 5.60
C THR A 19 -5.39 2.00 4.15
N PHE A 20 -4.89 1.12 3.27
CA PHE A 20 -4.78 1.43 1.85
C PHE A 20 -6.14 1.61 1.18
N ALA A 21 -7.14 0.77 1.51
CA ALA A 21 -8.50 0.93 1.01
C ALA A 21 -9.10 2.30 1.37
N GLY A 22 -8.85 2.81 2.59
CA GLY A 22 -9.27 4.14 3.01
C GLY A 22 -8.63 5.28 2.19
N ILE A 23 -7.35 5.18 1.88
CA ILE A 23 -6.64 6.13 1.00
C ILE A 23 -7.29 6.16 -0.39
N ILE A 24 -7.55 4.99 -0.98
CA ILE A 24 -8.20 4.90 -2.31
C ILE A 24 -9.64 5.41 -2.27
N ALA A 25 -10.38 5.16 -1.20
CA ALA A 25 -11.74 5.68 -1.04
C ALA A 25 -11.76 7.22 -1.02
N LEU A 26 -10.81 7.86 -0.32
CA LEU A 26 -10.66 9.31 -0.32
C LEU A 26 -10.28 9.86 -1.71
N ILE A 27 -9.44 9.16 -2.46
CA ILE A 27 -9.11 9.57 -3.84
C ILE A 27 -10.34 9.46 -4.74
N ASN A 28 -11.09 8.36 -4.64
CA ASN A 28 -12.33 8.18 -5.39
C ASN A 28 -13.39 9.24 -5.03
N ASP A 29 -13.50 9.64 -3.77
CA ASP A 29 -14.37 10.75 -3.35
C ASP A 29 -14.02 12.05 -4.09
N ARG A 30 -12.72 12.39 -4.19
CA ARG A 30 -12.26 13.57 -4.95
C ARG A 30 -12.52 13.45 -6.45
N LEU A 31 -12.32 12.27 -7.04
CA LEU A 31 -12.62 12.03 -8.45
C LEU A 31 -14.12 12.21 -8.74
N VAL A 32 -14.99 11.64 -7.90
CA VAL A 32 -16.45 11.77 -8.03
C VAL A 32 -16.89 13.23 -7.88
N ALA A 33 -16.35 13.96 -6.90
CA ALA A 33 -16.61 15.39 -6.72
C ALA A 33 -16.21 16.21 -7.96
N ALA A 34 -15.18 15.77 -8.69
CA ALA A 34 -14.74 16.35 -9.96
C ALA A 34 -15.41 15.75 -11.21
N GLN A 35 -16.48 14.94 -11.05
CA GLN A 35 -17.18 14.22 -12.11
C GLN A 35 -16.30 13.31 -12.98
N LYS A 36 -15.19 12.80 -12.42
CA LYS A 36 -14.31 11.80 -13.04
C LYS A 36 -14.70 10.38 -12.63
N PRO A 37 -14.41 9.36 -13.45
CA PRO A 37 -14.59 7.96 -13.06
C PRO A 37 -13.68 7.59 -11.89
N VAL A 38 -14.13 6.65 -11.05
CA VAL A 38 -13.32 6.06 -9.98
C VAL A 38 -12.23 5.13 -10.52
N LEU A 39 -11.19 4.86 -9.73
CA LEU A 39 -10.00 4.13 -10.17
C LEU A 39 -10.24 2.64 -10.52
N GLY A 40 -11.26 2.01 -9.93
CA GLY A 40 -11.60 0.61 -10.22
C GLY A 40 -10.45 -0.38 -9.96
N LEU A 41 -10.11 -1.20 -10.96
CA LEU A 41 -8.97 -2.12 -10.88
C LEU A 41 -7.66 -1.34 -10.80
N LEU A 42 -7.02 -1.32 -9.62
CA LEU A 42 -5.91 -0.43 -9.32
C LEU A 42 -4.59 -0.79 -10.00
N ASN A 43 -4.28 -2.07 -10.19
CA ASN A 43 -2.93 -2.49 -10.61
C ASN A 43 -2.46 -1.80 -11.90
N PRO A 44 -3.25 -1.73 -13.00
CA PRO A 44 -2.83 -1.01 -14.19
C PRO A 44 -2.46 0.46 -13.92
N PHE A 45 -3.25 1.17 -13.09
CA PHE A 45 -2.97 2.56 -12.72
C PHE A 45 -1.69 2.68 -11.88
N LEU A 46 -1.55 1.87 -10.83
CA LEU A 46 -0.43 1.93 -9.90
C LEU A 46 0.92 1.65 -10.57
N TYR A 47 0.96 0.64 -11.45
CA TYR A 47 2.21 0.21 -12.08
C TYR A 47 2.53 0.96 -13.38
N SER A 48 1.66 1.85 -13.86
CA SER A 48 1.91 2.66 -15.06
C SER A 48 2.11 4.15 -14.75
N LYS A 49 1.14 4.78 -14.07
CA LYS A 49 1.13 6.23 -13.83
C LYS A 49 1.64 6.59 -12.44
N ALA A 50 1.33 5.77 -11.44
CA ALA A 50 1.51 6.14 -10.05
C ALA A 50 2.63 5.37 -9.33
N SER A 51 3.57 4.78 -10.08
CA SER A 51 4.63 3.95 -9.50
C SER A 51 5.58 4.74 -8.59
N SER A 52 5.73 6.05 -8.84
CA SER A 52 6.51 6.99 -8.02
C SER A 52 5.73 7.58 -6.83
N ALA A 53 4.42 7.31 -6.72
CA ALA A 53 3.55 7.87 -5.69
C ALA A 53 3.62 7.12 -4.34
N PHE A 54 4.75 6.47 -4.08
CA PHE A 54 4.99 5.66 -2.90
C PHE A 54 6.31 6.07 -2.23
N THR A 55 6.43 5.82 -0.94
CA THR A 55 7.70 5.82 -0.23
C THR A 55 8.28 4.42 -0.36
N ASP A 56 9.34 4.32 -1.16
CA ASP A 56 10.09 3.09 -1.40
C ASP A 56 10.74 2.58 -0.10
N VAL A 57 10.54 1.31 0.22
CA VAL A 57 11.09 0.66 1.42
C VAL A 57 12.27 -0.18 1.01
N ILE A 58 13.48 0.34 1.21
CA ILE A 58 14.72 -0.25 0.68
C ILE A 58 15.56 -1.01 1.73
N ILE A 59 15.06 -1.16 2.96
CA ILE A 59 15.76 -1.82 4.06
C ILE A 59 14.81 -2.79 4.76
N GLY A 60 15.25 -4.05 4.89
CA GLY A 60 14.55 -5.10 5.62
C GLY A 60 14.47 -6.40 4.83
N HIS A 61 13.94 -7.44 5.46
CA HIS A 61 13.65 -8.73 4.82
C HIS A 61 12.48 -9.40 5.53
N ASN A 62 11.84 -10.37 4.88
CA ASN A 62 10.94 -11.32 5.54
C ASN A 62 11.62 -12.68 5.75
N SER A 63 11.20 -13.38 6.80
CA SER A 63 11.65 -14.73 7.15
C SER A 63 10.47 -15.56 7.66
N GLY A 64 10.72 -16.84 7.95
CA GLY A 64 9.71 -17.74 8.54
C GLY A 64 8.95 -18.61 7.54
N PHE A 65 9.33 -18.59 6.26
CA PHE A 65 8.70 -19.36 5.19
C PHE A 65 9.40 -20.70 4.92
N GLU A 66 10.63 -20.86 5.42
CA GLU A 66 11.47 -22.05 5.24
C GLU A 66 12.07 -22.50 6.59
N CYS A 67 12.69 -23.68 6.63
CA CYS A 67 13.34 -24.21 7.83
C CYS A 67 14.87 -24.08 7.70
N PRO A 68 15.58 -23.41 8.63
CA PRO A 68 15.07 -22.82 9.87
C PRO A 68 14.23 -21.56 9.61
N ALA A 69 13.29 -21.24 10.50
CA ALA A 69 12.41 -20.08 10.38
C ALA A 69 13.16 -18.73 10.30
N SER A 70 14.45 -18.71 10.61
CA SER A 70 15.33 -17.55 10.43
C SER A 70 15.79 -17.33 8.98
N SER A 71 15.52 -18.27 8.08
CA SER A 71 15.89 -18.14 6.66
C SER A 71 15.15 -16.95 6.03
N VAL A 72 15.91 -16.09 5.37
CA VAL A 72 15.40 -14.97 4.58
C VAL A 72 14.71 -15.50 3.33
N ALA A 73 13.51 -14.99 3.03
CA ALA A 73 12.81 -15.29 1.79
C ALA A 73 13.08 -14.21 0.73
N PHE A 74 12.81 -12.93 1.05
CA PHE A 74 13.05 -11.80 0.16
C PHE A 74 13.60 -10.61 0.95
N ASP A 75 14.58 -9.93 0.35
CA ASP A 75 15.10 -8.64 0.81
C ASP A 75 14.34 -7.47 0.16
N ALA A 76 14.25 -6.37 0.89
CA ALA A 76 13.86 -5.08 0.36
C ALA A 76 14.87 -4.58 -0.69
N ALA A 77 14.41 -3.91 -1.73
CA ALA A 77 15.28 -3.38 -2.79
C ALA A 77 14.77 -2.04 -3.31
N VAL A 78 15.62 -1.34 -4.09
CA VAL A 78 15.21 -0.10 -4.77
C VAL A 78 14.16 -0.44 -5.83
N GLY A 79 13.03 0.27 -5.81
CA GLY A 79 11.92 0.09 -6.73
C GLY A 79 10.93 -0.96 -6.24
N TRP A 80 10.37 -1.75 -7.16
CA TRP A 80 9.46 -2.82 -6.76
C TRP A 80 10.24 -4.00 -6.17
N ASP A 81 9.79 -4.51 -5.03
CA ASP A 81 10.31 -5.76 -4.46
C ASP A 81 9.19 -6.71 -4.00
N ALA A 82 9.57 -7.96 -3.74
CA ALA A 82 8.65 -9.01 -3.30
C ALA A 82 8.31 -8.94 -1.80
N LEU A 83 8.77 -7.90 -1.09
CA LEU A 83 8.53 -7.71 0.34
C LEU A 83 7.44 -6.65 0.59
N THR A 84 7.55 -5.50 -0.06
CA THR A 84 6.71 -4.31 0.12
C THR A 84 6.10 -3.78 -1.18
N GLY A 85 6.43 -4.37 -2.33
CA GLY A 85 5.93 -3.93 -3.62
C GLY A 85 6.47 -2.56 -3.98
N LEU A 86 5.59 -1.61 -4.29
CA LEU A 86 5.99 -0.20 -4.55
C LEU A 86 6.31 0.58 -3.25
N GLY A 87 6.06 -0.02 -2.07
CA GLY A 87 6.26 0.63 -0.78
C GLY A 87 4.98 1.20 -0.17
N THR A 88 5.10 2.27 0.62
CA THR A 88 3.95 2.86 1.34
C THR A 88 3.32 4.01 0.58
N PRO A 89 1.97 4.07 0.46
CA PRO A 89 1.29 5.05 -0.38
C PRO A 89 1.45 6.49 0.14
N LYS A 90 1.82 7.42 -0.74
CA LYS A 90 1.78 8.86 -0.46
C LYS A 90 0.47 9.43 -1.01
N PHE A 91 -0.41 9.87 -0.12
CA PHE A 91 -1.76 10.31 -0.51
C PHE A 91 -1.75 11.45 -1.55
N SER A 92 -0.93 12.49 -1.35
CA SER A 92 -0.83 13.63 -2.28
C SER A 92 -0.44 13.17 -3.69
N ASP A 93 0.60 12.37 -3.79
CA ASP A 93 1.20 11.98 -5.06
C ASP A 93 0.27 11.01 -5.81
N LEU A 94 -0.45 10.14 -5.08
CA LEU A 94 -1.47 9.26 -5.66
C LEU A 94 -2.68 10.04 -6.15
N LEU A 95 -3.09 11.07 -5.41
CA LEU A 95 -4.19 11.95 -5.82
C LEU A 95 -3.80 12.71 -7.08
N ASP A 96 -2.61 13.30 -7.13
CA ASP A 96 -2.12 14.03 -8.30
C ASP A 96 -2.06 13.12 -9.54
N ALA A 97 -1.48 11.92 -9.40
CA ALA A 97 -1.43 10.94 -10.48
C ALA A 97 -2.81 10.46 -10.96
N ALA A 98 -3.83 10.46 -10.08
CA ALA A 98 -5.19 10.09 -10.44
C ALA A 98 -5.93 11.17 -11.25
N PHE A 99 -5.47 12.42 -11.17
CA PHE A 99 -6.09 13.55 -11.87
C PHE A 99 -5.46 13.83 -13.25
N ASP A 100 -4.25 13.34 -13.48
CA ASP A 100 -3.51 13.37 -14.76
C ASP A 100 -4.09 12.43 -15.83
#